data_AF-A0A7S2INP1-F1
#
_entry.id   AF-A0A7S2INP1-F1
#
_cell.length_a   1.000
_cell.length_b   1.000
_cell.length_c   1.000
_cell.angle_alpha   90.00
_cell.angle_beta   90.00
_cell.angle_gamma   90.00
#
_symmetry.space_group_name_H-M   'P 1'
#
loop_
_entity.id
_entity.type
_entity.pdbx_description
1 polymer ?
#
loop_
_entity_poly.entity_id
_entity_poly.type
_entity_poly.pdbx_seq_one_letter_code
_entity_poly.pdbx_strand_id
1 'polypeptide(L)'
;AFENELGVQSPVGFWDPLGLSADGDAAVFRRRRISELKHGRISMLAAIGYIVPESYRFPGYLSPSQDLTFSDMPHGLAAISKVPFAGLVQFFIFIGFIE
;
A
#
# COMPACT_ATOMS: atom_id res chain seq x y z
N ALA A 1 16.41 -21.21 13.22
CA ALA A 1 17.40 -20.74 12.20
C ALA A 1 17.39 -19.21 12.02
N PHE A 2 16.21 -18.57 12.03
CA PHE A 2 16.06 -17.12 11.81
C PHE A 2 15.54 -16.36 13.05
N GLU A 3 15.70 -16.95 14.24
CA GLU A 3 15.16 -16.43 15.51
C GLU A 3 15.86 -15.13 15.99
N ASN A 4 16.99 -14.75 15.40
CA ASN A 4 17.72 -13.51 15.70
C ASN A 4 17.65 -12.49 14.56
N GLU A 5 16.77 -12.68 13.58
CA GLU A 5 16.63 -11.78 12.43
C GLU A 5 15.85 -10.51 12.78
N LEU A 6 16.07 -9.46 11.99
CA LEU A 6 15.36 -8.18 12.14
C LEU A 6 13.84 -8.41 12.02
N GLY A 7 13.07 -7.91 13.00
CA GLY A 7 11.62 -8.08 13.07
C GLY A 7 11.18 -9.06 14.16
N VAL A 8 12.10 -9.89 14.66
CA VAL A 8 11.88 -10.66 15.89
C VAL A 8 11.95 -9.70 17.08
N GLN A 9 10.81 -9.46 17.72
CA GLN A 9 10.71 -8.51 18.82
C GLN A 9 9.67 -8.94 19.85
N SER A 10 9.80 -8.43 21.07
CA SER A 10 8.81 -8.58 22.13
C SER A 10 7.46 -7.95 21.69
N PRO A 11 6.29 -8.49 22.08
CA PRO A 11 6.05 -9.54 23.08
C PRO A 11 6.11 -10.97 22.54
N VAL A 12 6.03 -11.17 21.22
CA VAL A 12 5.84 -12.50 20.63
C VAL A 12 7.14 -13.21 20.26
N GLY A 13 8.25 -12.48 20.18
CA GLY A 13 9.53 -13.05 19.76
C GLY A 13 9.43 -13.59 18.34
N PHE A 14 9.99 -14.78 18.10
CA PHE A 14 9.97 -15.42 16.79
C PHE A 14 8.60 -16.05 16.53
N TRP A 15 7.83 -15.44 15.63
CA TRP A 15 6.45 -15.84 15.34
C TRP A 15 6.33 -16.50 13.96
N ASP A 16 6.34 -17.84 13.94
CA ASP A 16 6.09 -18.64 12.73
C ASP A 16 5.15 -19.84 13.02
N PRO A 17 3.85 -19.61 13.28
CA PRO A 17 2.90 -20.68 13.58
C PRO A 17 2.60 -21.59 12.37
N LEU A 18 2.86 -21.11 11.16
CA LEU A 18 2.62 -21.85 9.91
C LEU A 18 3.86 -22.58 9.39
N GLY A 19 5.00 -22.49 10.11
CA GLY A 19 6.24 -23.16 9.75
C GLY A 19 6.81 -22.73 8.40
N LEU A 20 6.53 -21.49 7.96
CA LEU A 20 6.94 -21.02 6.64
C LEU A 20 8.46 -20.94 6.50
N SER A 21 9.18 -20.79 7.61
CA SER A 21 10.65 -20.69 7.66
C SER A 21 11.34 -21.96 8.18
N ALA A 22 10.58 -23.05 8.36
CA ALA A 22 11.07 -24.31 8.92
C ALA A 22 12.04 -25.05 7.98
N ASP A 23 11.96 -24.78 6.67
CA ASP A 23 12.83 -25.30 5.62
C ASP A 23 14.27 -24.75 5.69
N GLY A 24 14.48 -23.64 6.41
CA GLY A 24 15.82 -23.05 6.57
C GLY A 24 16.36 -22.40 5.29
N ASP A 25 15.55 -22.28 4.24
CA ASP A 25 15.98 -21.72 2.96
C ASP A 25 16.10 -20.18 3.06
N ALA A 26 17.36 -19.73 3.11
CA ALA A 26 17.69 -18.31 3.19
C ALA A 26 17.20 -17.50 1.97
N ALA A 27 17.14 -18.09 0.77
CA ALA A 27 16.68 -17.40 -0.42
C ALA A 27 15.16 -17.16 -0.37
N VAL A 28 14.40 -18.17 0.06
CA VAL A 28 12.95 -18.06 0.22
C VAL A 28 12.62 -17.10 1.39
N PHE A 29 13.34 -17.19 2.51
CA PHE A 29 13.19 -16.26 3.62
C PHE A 29 13.45 -14.81 3.18
N ARG A 30 14.56 -14.56 2.46
CA ARG A 30 14.88 -13.22 1.93
C ARG A 30 13.79 -12.69 1.00
N ARG A 31 13.24 -13.53 0.11
CA ARG A 31 12.13 -13.14 -0.76
C ARG A 31 10.91 -12.73 0.07
N ARG A 32 10.53 -13.50 1.09
CA ARG A 32 9.41 -13.18 1.98
C ARG A 32 9.64 -11.85 2.71
N ARG A 33 10.85 -11.59 3.21
CA ARG A 33 11.20 -10.31 3.85
C ARG A 33 11.09 -9.12 2.91
N ILE A 34 11.51 -9.26 1.65
CA ILE A 34 11.35 -8.20 0.63
C ILE A 34 9.86 -7.95 0.35
N SER A 35 9.06 -9.02 0.20
CA SER A 35 7.62 -8.90 0.01
C SER A 35 6.95 -8.24 1.21
N GLU A 36 7.30 -8.61 2.44
CA GLU A 36 6.80 -7.99 3.67
C GLU A 36 7.10 -6.49 3.71
N LEU A 37 8.34 -6.08 3.40
CA LEU A 37 8.71 -4.67 3.34
C LEU A 37 7.95 -3.91 2.25
N LYS A 38 7.73 -4.50 1.07
CA LYS A 38 6.93 -3.88 -0.01
C LYS A 38 5.50 -3.64 0.44
N HIS A 39 4.84 -4.64 1.04
CA HIS A 39 3.48 -4.49 1.56
C HIS A 39 3.41 -3.48 2.70
N GLY A 40 4.38 -3.46 3.61
CA GLY A 40 4.45 -2.50 4.72
C GLY A 40 4.53 -1.06 4.22
N ARG A 41 5.42 -0.77 3.26
CA ARG A 41 5.55 0.58 2.67
C ARG A 41 4.28 1.05 1.97
N ILE A 42 3.65 0.17 1.18
CA ILE A 42 2.38 0.47 0.50
C ILE A 42 1.28 0.74 1.55
N SER A 43 1.22 -0.06 2.60
CA SER A 43 0.22 0.08 3.66
C SER A 43 0.38 1.37 4.46
N MET A 44 1.61 1.82 4.73
CA MET A 44 1.86 3.12 5.38
C MET A 44 1.35 4.29 4.54
N LEU A 45 1.66 4.28 3.23
CA LEU A 45 1.16 5.30 2.30
C LEU A 45 -0.35 5.24 2.15
N ALA A 46 -0.94 4.05 2.10
CA ALA A 46 -2.38 3.86 2.01
C ALA A 46 -3.10 4.35 3.29
N ALA A 47 -2.55 4.12 4.48
CA ALA A 47 -3.13 4.60 5.73
C ALA A 47 -3.17 6.14 5.78
N ILE A 48 -2.06 6.79 5.44
CA ILE A 48 -2.00 8.26 5.37
C ILE A 48 -2.95 8.78 4.28
N GLY A 49 -2.93 8.15 3.09
CA GLY A 49 -3.80 8.50 1.98
C GLY A 49 -5.28 8.26 2.24
N TYR A 50 -5.64 7.42 3.21
CA TYR A 50 -7.03 7.21 3.62
C TYR A 50 -7.48 8.28 4.65
N ILE A 51 -6.62 8.60 5.62
CA ILE A 51 -6.96 9.51 6.73
C ILE A 51 -6.90 10.98 6.28
N VAL A 52 -5.84 11.39 5.57
CA VAL A 52 -5.61 12.82 5.25
C VAL A 52 -6.77 13.44 4.44
N PRO A 53 -7.35 12.78 3.42
CA PRO A 53 -8.46 13.35 2.66
C PRO A 53 -9.72 13.65 3.48
N GLU A 54 -9.87 13.06 4.67
CA GLU A 54 -10.96 13.39 5.60
C GLU A 54 -10.82 14.80 6.18
N SER A 55 -9.58 15.25 6.42
CA SER A 55 -9.28 16.56 7.00
C SER A 55 -8.93 17.62 5.96
N TYR A 56 -8.29 17.25 4.86
CA TYR A 56 -7.81 18.19 3.85
C TYR A 56 -7.95 17.63 2.44
N ARG A 57 -8.52 18.44 1.54
CA ARG A 57 -8.59 18.16 0.11
C ARG A 57 -7.85 19.22 -0.66
N PHE A 58 -7.18 18.82 -1.74
CA PHE A 58 -6.51 19.77 -2.62
C PHE A 58 -7.53 20.71 -3.27
N PRO A 59 -7.25 22.01 -3.37
CA PRO A 59 -8.10 22.93 -4.11
C PRO A 59 -7.99 22.66 -5.62
N GLY A 60 -9.12 22.77 -6.33
CA GLY A 60 -9.18 22.72 -7.80
C GLY A 60 -9.80 21.46 -8.37
N TYR A 61 -9.52 21.24 -9.66
CA TYR A 61 -10.15 20.20 -10.47
C TYR A 61 -9.30 18.94 -10.54
N LEU A 62 -9.95 17.79 -10.28
CA LEU A 62 -9.43 16.48 -10.62
C LEU A 62 -9.48 16.25 -12.14
N SER A 63 -10.56 16.70 -12.79
CA SER A 63 -10.72 16.64 -14.25
C SER A 63 -11.45 17.87 -14.76
N PRO A 64 -10.75 18.84 -15.39
CA PRO A 64 -11.39 20.02 -15.97
C PRO A 64 -12.37 19.69 -17.09
N SER A 65 -12.15 18.60 -17.84
CA SER A 65 -13.03 18.18 -18.92
C SER A 65 -14.35 17.56 -18.44
N GLN A 66 -14.42 17.13 -17.18
CA GLN A 66 -15.61 16.55 -16.56
C GLN A 66 -16.16 17.43 -15.42
N ASP A 67 -15.66 18.65 -15.27
CA ASP A 67 -16.00 19.61 -14.20
C ASP A 67 -15.98 18.96 -12.80
N LEU A 68 -15.01 18.07 -12.57
CA LEU A 68 -14.91 17.26 -11.36
C LEU A 68 -13.88 17.85 -10.40
N THR A 69 -14.32 18.30 -9.22
CA THR A 69 -13.42 18.86 -8.21
C THR A 69 -12.92 17.80 -7.23
N PHE A 70 -11.79 18.05 -6.58
CA PHE A 70 -11.32 17.17 -5.51
C PHE A 70 -12.27 17.13 -4.31
N SER A 71 -13.04 18.22 -4.06
CA SER A 71 -14.09 18.28 -3.04
C SER A 71 -15.21 17.26 -3.26
N ASP A 72 -15.53 16.93 -4.50
CA ASP A 72 -16.63 16.04 -4.85
C ASP A 72 -16.26 14.55 -4.70
N MET A 73 -15.00 14.25 -4.37
CA MET A 73 -14.54 12.87 -4.20
C MET A 73 -15.03 12.26 -2.90
N PRO A 74 -15.79 11.14 -2.96
CA PRO A 74 -16.16 10.39 -1.77
C PRO A 74 -14.93 9.70 -1.17
N HIS A 75 -15.01 9.34 0.11
CA HIS A 75 -13.90 8.68 0.81
C HIS A 75 -13.83 7.18 0.53
N GLY A 76 -12.65 6.61 0.75
CA GLY A 76 -12.41 5.17 0.68
C GLY A 76 -12.70 4.57 -0.70
N LEU A 77 -13.27 3.37 -0.71
CA LEU A 77 -13.46 2.59 -1.94
C LEU A 77 -14.44 3.23 -2.93
N ALA A 78 -15.33 4.10 -2.44
CA ALA A 78 -16.26 4.84 -3.30
C ALA A 78 -15.52 5.84 -4.22
N ALA A 79 -14.30 6.26 -3.88
CA ALA A 79 -13.50 7.13 -4.74
C ALA A 79 -13.20 6.46 -6.09
N ILE A 80 -12.96 5.14 -6.08
CA ILE A 80 -12.53 4.38 -7.27
C ILE A 80 -13.61 4.44 -8.38
N SER A 81 -14.89 4.45 -8.02
CA SER A 81 -15.98 4.52 -8.99
C SER A 81 -16.23 5.93 -9.53
N LYS A 82 -15.69 6.97 -8.88
CA LYS A 82 -15.84 8.37 -9.27
C LYS A 82 -14.64 8.93 -10.02
N VAL A 83 -13.46 8.32 -9.90
CA VAL A 83 -12.28 8.71 -10.68
C VAL A 83 -12.51 8.36 -12.16
N PRO A 84 -12.19 9.27 -13.10
CA PRO A 84 -12.33 9.00 -14.52
C PRO A 84 -11.45 7.82 -14.96
N PHE A 85 -11.94 6.97 -15.87
CA PHE A 85 -11.21 5.79 -16.32
C PHE A 85 -9.81 6.10 -16.86
N ALA A 86 -9.67 7.19 -17.63
CA ALA A 86 -8.37 7.63 -18.12
C ALA A 86 -7.39 7.97 -16.98
N GLY A 87 -7.88 8.54 -15.87
CA GLY A 87 -7.07 8.81 -14.68
C GLY A 87 -6.63 7.52 -13.97
N LEU A 88 -7.52 6.52 -13.87
CA LEU A 88 -7.15 5.20 -13.33
C LEU A 88 -6.08 4.51 -14.18
N VAL A 89 -6.21 4.56 -15.51
CA VAL A 89 -5.20 3.99 -16.42
C VAL A 89 -3.85 4.68 -16.26
N GLN A 90 -3.82 6.02 -16.17
CA GLN A 90 -2.59 6.78 -15.92
C GLN A 90 -1.94 6.38 -14.58
N PHE A 91 -2.75 6.22 -13.53
CA PHE A 91 -2.27 5.78 -12.22
C PHE A 91 -1.65 4.38 -12.27
N PHE A 92 -2.31 3.42 -12.91
CA PHE A 92 -1.78 2.06 -13.06
C PHE A 92 -0.50 2.01 -13.89
N ILE A 93 -0.42 2.77 -14.99
CA ILE A 93 0.79 2.87 -15.81
C ILE A 93 1.94 3.46 -14.98
N PHE A 94 1.67 4.51 -14.19
CA PHE A 94 2.68 5.12 -13.34
C PHE A 94 3.20 4.18 -12.26
N ILE A 95 2.31 3.42 -11.60
CA ILE A 95 2.73 2.39 -10.64
C ILE A 95 3.56 1.31 -11.33
N GLY A 96 3.12 0.81 -12.49
CA GLY A 96 3.84 -0.20 -13.25
C GLY A 96 5.20 0.28 -13.78
N PHE A 97 5.39 1.58 -13.94
CA PHE A 97 6.68 2.17 -14.29
C PHE A 97 7.65 2.25 -13.09
N ILE A 98 7.12 2.40 -11.87
CA ILE A 98 7.92 2.49 -10.64
C ILE A 98 8.31 1.12 -10.09
N GLU A 99 7.48 0.10 -10.34
CA GLU A 99 7.72 -1.29 -9.92
C GLU A 99 9.00 -1.89 -10.51
#